data_AF-A0A9D5ZVS9-F1
#
_entry.id   AF-A0A9D5ZVS9-F1
#
_cell.length_a   1.000
_cell.length_b   1.000
_cell.length_c   1.000
_cell.angle_alpha   90.00
_cell.angle_beta   90.00
_cell.angle_gamma   90.00
#
_symmetry.space_group_name_H-M   'P 1'
#
loop_
_entity.id
_entity.type
_entity.pdbx_description
1 polymer ?
#
loop_
_entity_poly.entity_id
_entity_poly.type
_entity_poly.pdbx_seq_one_letter_code
_entity_poly.pdbx_strand_id
1 'polypeptide(L)'
;MIVDHNESLDRIARALGERYRQAPYILNVPGQSVACKVDAFHYLAIQPMFVKYLAQWAAMLPARVEETLLKTGSMLSDASRVKHYHQIRVVEEGGGEAKAIGASFVLATFIDHALSLYGGGERPLPLSGLRIAAGEREALAPFFAGRTPLQDLAFAGD
;
A
#
# COMPACT_ATOMS: atom_id res chain seq x y z
N MET A 1 -25.06 -15.94 -0.59
CA MET A 1 -24.76 -14.89 -1.59
C MET A 1 -23.28 -15.00 -1.91
N ILE A 2 -22.92 -15.36 -3.14
CA ILE A 2 -21.51 -15.39 -3.57
C ILE A 2 -21.07 -13.93 -3.71
N VAL A 3 -20.05 -13.51 -2.97
CA VAL A 3 -19.48 -12.17 -3.10
C VAL A 3 -18.52 -12.20 -4.27
N ASP A 4 -18.76 -11.36 -5.27
CA ASP A 4 -17.82 -11.17 -6.37
C ASP A 4 -16.71 -10.21 -5.89
N HIS A 5 -15.57 -10.80 -5.53
CA HIS A 5 -14.40 -10.05 -5.10
C HIS A 5 -13.74 -9.29 -6.27
N ASN A 6 -13.95 -9.69 -7.53
CA ASN A 6 -13.41 -8.99 -8.69
C ASN A 6 -14.19 -7.70 -8.98
N GLU A 7 -15.53 -7.74 -8.90
CA GLU A 7 -16.36 -6.54 -9.02
C GLU A 7 -16.05 -5.55 -7.88
N SER A 8 -15.92 -6.08 -6.66
CA SER A 8 -15.52 -5.28 -5.49
C SER A 8 -14.13 -4.65 -5.68
N LEU A 9 -13.18 -5.41 -6.24
CA LEU A 9 -11.83 -4.91 -6.51
C LEU A 9 -11.81 -3.82 -7.59
N ASP A 10 -12.55 -4.00 -8.70
CA ASP A 10 -12.65 -2.98 -9.75
C ASP A 10 -13.25 -1.68 -9.19
N ARG A 11 -14.30 -1.80 -8.37
CA ARG A 11 -14.91 -0.65 -7.70
C ARG A 11 -13.92 0.10 -6.80
N ILE A 12 -13.10 -0.61 -6.04
CA ILE A 12 -12.05 -0.01 -5.19
C ILE A 12 -10.98 0.65 -6.08
N ALA A 13 -10.51 -0.03 -7.11
CA ALA A 13 -9.50 0.50 -8.05
C ALA A 13 -9.99 1.77 -8.74
N ARG A 14 -11.23 1.77 -9.23
CA ARG A 14 -11.87 2.94 -9.84
C ARG A 14 -11.94 4.11 -8.88
N ALA A 15 -12.45 3.89 -7.68
CA ALA A 15 -12.56 4.94 -6.67
C ALA A 15 -11.19 5.52 -6.28
N LEU A 16 -10.17 4.68 -6.17
CA LEU A 16 -8.79 5.11 -5.90
C LEU A 16 -8.26 6.01 -7.03
N GLY A 17 -8.38 5.56 -8.30
CA GLY A 17 -7.88 6.33 -9.44
C GLY A 17 -8.65 7.64 -9.64
N GLU A 18 -9.99 7.61 -9.58
CA GLU A 18 -10.80 8.83 -9.68
C GLU A 18 -10.46 9.83 -8.57
N ARG A 19 -10.23 9.36 -7.34
CA ARG A 19 -9.82 10.24 -6.25
C ARG A 19 -8.42 10.80 -6.46
N TYR A 20 -7.48 9.98 -6.92
CA TYR A 20 -6.13 10.42 -7.22
C TYR A 20 -6.12 11.53 -8.29
N ARG A 21 -6.94 11.38 -9.34
CA ARG A 21 -7.10 12.42 -10.40
C ARG A 21 -7.49 13.79 -9.83
N GLN A 22 -8.31 13.81 -8.77
CA GLN A 22 -8.76 15.04 -8.11
C GLN A 22 -7.77 15.55 -7.06
N ALA A 23 -7.02 14.65 -6.43
CA ALA A 23 -6.17 14.95 -5.28
C ALA A 23 -4.89 14.09 -5.30
N PRO A 24 -3.91 14.38 -6.18
CA PRO A 24 -2.73 13.51 -6.36
C PRO A 24 -1.91 13.25 -5.09
N TYR A 25 -1.94 14.19 -4.13
CA TYR A 25 -1.24 14.10 -2.85
C TYR A 25 -1.73 12.95 -1.94
N ILE A 26 -2.82 12.25 -2.27
CA ILE A 26 -3.27 11.07 -1.52
C ILE A 26 -2.29 9.89 -1.63
N LEU A 27 -1.42 9.87 -2.64
CA LEU A 27 -0.42 8.83 -2.86
C LEU A 27 0.99 9.43 -3.03
N ASN A 28 1.98 8.72 -2.51
CA ASN A 28 3.40 8.91 -2.80
C ASN A 28 4.05 10.23 -2.33
N VAL A 29 3.39 10.98 -1.43
CA VAL A 29 3.90 12.15 -0.72
C VAL A 29 4.07 11.80 0.77
N PRO A 30 5.30 11.52 1.24
CA PRO A 30 5.56 11.23 2.65
C PRO A 30 4.97 12.29 3.59
N GLY A 31 4.42 11.86 4.72
CA GLY A 31 3.77 12.74 5.70
C GLY A 31 2.36 13.24 5.33
N GLN A 32 1.89 13.04 4.09
CA GLN A 32 0.54 13.44 3.65
C GLN A 32 -0.28 12.28 3.09
N SER A 33 0.35 11.36 2.37
CA SER A 33 -0.32 10.30 1.65
C SER A 33 -0.73 9.11 2.52
N VAL A 34 -1.76 8.39 2.06
CA VAL A 34 -2.24 7.17 2.71
C VAL A 34 -1.43 5.93 2.30
N ALA A 35 -0.68 6.02 1.20
CA ALA A 35 0.28 5.00 0.79
C ALA A 35 1.45 5.62 0.02
N CYS A 36 2.65 5.09 0.24
CA CYS A 36 3.88 5.53 -0.43
C CYS A 36 4.56 4.35 -1.13
N LYS A 37 5.02 4.54 -2.37
CA LYS A 37 5.74 3.51 -3.10
C LYS A 37 7.13 3.38 -2.53
N VAL A 38 7.50 2.17 -2.09
CA VAL A 38 8.78 1.90 -1.44
C VAL A 38 9.71 1.10 -2.34
N ASP A 39 9.19 0.30 -3.27
CA ASP A 39 9.96 -0.32 -4.35
C ASP A 39 9.14 -0.50 -5.64
N ALA A 40 9.68 -1.25 -6.62
CA ALA A 40 8.98 -1.51 -7.87
C ALA A 40 7.69 -2.35 -7.71
N PHE A 41 7.54 -3.08 -6.61
CA PHE A 41 6.50 -4.09 -6.40
C PHE A 41 5.53 -3.74 -5.26
N HIS A 42 5.88 -2.81 -4.39
CA HIS A 42 5.19 -2.60 -3.13
C HIS A 42 5.00 -1.11 -2.80
N TYR A 43 3.81 -0.83 -2.28
CA TYR A 43 3.49 0.36 -1.52
C TYR A 43 3.39 0.01 -0.05
N LEU A 44 3.82 0.94 0.79
CA LEU A 44 3.56 0.95 2.21
C LEU A 44 2.30 1.77 2.48
N ALA A 45 1.23 1.10 2.90
CA ALA A 45 -0.09 1.68 3.12
C ALA A 45 -0.37 1.87 4.61
N ILE A 46 -0.65 3.10 5.03
CA ILE A 46 -0.84 3.45 6.44
C ILE A 46 -2.19 2.93 6.93
N GLN A 47 -2.21 2.14 8.00
CA GLN A 47 -3.43 1.58 8.57
C GLN A 47 -3.84 2.27 9.87
N PRO A 48 -5.15 2.36 10.16
CA PRO A 48 -6.28 1.89 9.33
C PRO A 48 -6.70 2.89 8.24
N MET A 49 -5.96 3.99 8.06
CA MET A 49 -6.37 5.11 7.20
C MET A 49 -6.59 4.71 5.75
N PHE A 50 -5.69 3.90 5.17
CA PHE A 50 -5.78 3.45 3.79
C PHE A 50 -7.11 2.75 3.50
N VAL A 51 -7.47 1.74 4.30
CA VAL A 51 -8.74 1.02 4.17
C VAL A 51 -9.93 1.94 4.41
N LYS A 52 -9.87 2.80 5.43
CA LYS A 52 -10.95 3.75 5.75
C LYS A 52 -11.24 4.70 4.59
N TYR A 53 -10.21 5.25 3.96
CA TYR A 53 -10.36 6.17 2.84
C TYR A 53 -10.82 5.47 1.57
N LEU A 54 -10.27 4.29 1.25
CA LEU A 54 -10.77 3.48 0.14
C LEU A 54 -12.25 3.12 0.31
N ALA A 55 -12.66 2.77 1.53
CA ALA A 55 -14.05 2.48 1.87
C ALA A 55 -14.96 3.69 1.65
N GLN A 56 -14.51 4.88 2.09
CA GLN A 56 -15.24 6.12 1.86
C GLN A 56 -15.39 6.43 0.36
N TRP A 57 -14.31 6.34 -0.42
CA TRP A 57 -14.33 6.66 -1.85
C TRP A 57 -15.12 5.65 -2.66
N ALA A 58 -15.02 4.36 -2.31
CA ALA A 58 -15.77 3.31 -2.97
C ALA A 58 -17.22 3.20 -2.49
N ALA A 59 -17.64 3.95 -1.46
CA ALA A 59 -18.91 3.78 -0.78
C ALA A 59 -19.16 2.31 -0.34
N MET A 60 -18.17 1.73 0.33
CA MET A 60 -18.16 0.36 0.84
C MET A 60 -17.88 0.35 2.35
N LEU A 61 -18.21 -0.75 3.03
CA LEU A 61 -17.80 -0.94 4.42
C LEU A 61 -16.28 -1.21 4.51
N PRO A 62 -15.55 -0.64 5.48
CA PRO A 62 -14.12 -0.87 5.66
C PRO A 62 -13.74 -2.36 5.71
N ALA A 63 -14.49 -3.17 6.47
CA ALA A 63 -14.26 -4.62 6.56
C ALA A 63 -14.35 -5.33 5.19
N ARG A 64 -15.24 -4.87 4.31
CA ARG A 64 -15.41 -5.44 2.96
C ARG A 64 -14.25 -5.07 2.03
N VAL A 65 -13.72 -3.85 2.18
CA VAL A 65 -12.54 -3.39 1.43
C VAL A 65 -11.32 -4.18 1.85
N GLU A 66 -11.07 -4.28 3.16
CA GLU A 66 -9.99 -5.07 3.73
C GLU A 66 -10.06 -6.53 3.27
N GLU A 67 -11.22 -7.17 3.44
CA GLU A 67 -11.45 -8.55 2.99
C GLU A 67 -11.17 -8.72 1.49
N THR A 68 -11.65 -7.79 0.66
CA THR A 68 -11.46 -7.85 -0.80
C THR A 68 -10.00 -7.71 -1.17
N LEU A 69 -9.27 -6.76 -0.59
CA LEU A 69 -7.85 -6.55 -0.85
C LEU A 69 -7.01 -7.76 -0.42
N LEU A 70 -7.35 -8.38 0.71
CA LEU A 70 -6.67 -9.59 1.20
C LEU A 70 -6.96 -10.82 0.35
N LYS A 71 -8.23 -11.06 -0.01
CA LYS A 71 -8.63 -12.25 -0.77
C LYS A 71 -8.15 -12.23 -2.21
N THR A 72 -8.04 -11.05 -2.81
CA THR A 72 -7.53 -10.86 -4.18
C THR A 72 -6.01 -10.78 -4.23
N GLY A 73 -5.32 -10.72 -3.07
CA GLY A 73 -3.86 -10.59 -3.00
C GLY A 73 -3.33 -9.20 -3.28
N SER A 74 -4.20 -8.20 -3.46
CA SER A 74 -3.80 -6.80 -3.66
C SER A 74 -3.11 -6.22 -2.43
N MET A 75 -3.51 -6.66 -1.23
CA MET A 75 -2.83 -6.38 0.03
C MET A 75 -2.25 -7.66 0.62
N LEU A 76 -1.00 -7.58 1.08
CA LEU A 76 -0.29 -8.72 1.64
C LEU A 76 -0.72 -8.97 3.08
N SER A 77 -0.81 -10.25 3.43
CA SER A 77 -0.94 -10.75 4.79
C SER A 77 0.14 -11.78 5.12
N ASP A 78 0.31 -12.16 6.37
CA ASP A 78 1.19 -13.25 6.74
C ASP A 78 0.68 -14.60 6.18
N ALA A 79 1.45 -15.67 6.37
CA ALA A 79 1.08 -17.00 5.90
C ALA A 79 -0.28 -17.48 6.49
N SER A 80 -0.61 -17.04 7.72
CA SER A 80 -1.88 -17.36 8.37
C SER A 80 -3.07 -16.55 7.82
N ARG A 81 -2.80 -15.52 7.01
CA ARG A 81 -3.76 -14.50 6.55
C ARG A 81 -4.45 -13.71 7.65
N VAL A 82 -4.00 -13.83 8.90
CA VAL A 82 -4.58 -13.14 10.05
C VAL A 82 -3.94 -11.77 10.22
N LYS A 83 -2.61 -11.69 10.06
CA LYS A 83 -1.87 -10.44 10.27
C LYS A 83 -1.52 -9.81 8.93
N HIS A 84 -2.01 -8.62 8.67
CA HIS A 84 -1.71 -7.85 7.46
C HIS A 84 -1.12 -6.47 7.78
N TYR A 85 -0.89 -6.19 9.05
CA TYR A 85 -0.46 -4.90 9.58
C TYR A 85 0.75 -5.08 10.50
N HIS A 86 1.74 -4.21 10.34
CA HIS A 86 2.98 -4.21 11.10
C HIS A 86 3.29 -2.80 11.63
N GLN A 87 3.91 -2.73 12.81
CA GLN A 87 4.67 -1.54 13.20
C GLN A 87 5.99 -1.59 12.44
N ILE A 88 6.23 -0.62 11.57
CA ILE A 88 7.39 -0.55 10.70
C ILE A 88 8.08 0.78 10.96
N ARG A 89 9.38 0.75 11.24
CA ARG A 89 10.18 1.97 11.32
C ARG A 89 10.50 2.47 9.91
N VAL A 90 10.19 3.73 9.65
CA VAL A 90 10.42 4.39 8.36
C VAL A 90 11.26 5.65 8.54
N VAL A 91 12.02 5.98 7.50
CA VAL A 91 12.84 7.19 7.39
C VAL A 91 12.50 7.93 6.09
N GLU A 92 12.58 9.25 6.11
CA GLU A 92 12.46 10.06 4.91
C GLU A 92 13.83 10.25 4.25
N GLU A 93 13.83 10.30 2.93
CA GLU A 93 14.99 10.55 2.09
C GLU A 93 15.52 11.97 2.36
N GLY A 94 16.83 12.08 2.58
CA GLY A 94 17.46 13.31 3.09
C GLY A 94 17.72 13.31 4.60
N GLY A 95 17.26 12.27 5.31
CA GLY A 95 17.57 12.04 6.71
C GLY A 95 16.45 12.45 7.66
N GLY A 96 16.61 12.09 8.94
CA GLY A 96 15.62 12.31 9.99
C GLY A 96 15.57 11.15 10.97
N GLU A 97 14.87 11.33 12.08
CA GLU A 97 14.63 10.24 13.02
C GLU A 97 13.66 9.21 12.42
N ALA A 98 13.97 7.93 12.60
CA ALA A 98 13.08 6.85 12.20
C ALA A 98 11.79 6.91 13.03
N LYS A 99 10.65 6.86 12.35
CA LYS A 99 9.32 6.87 12.98
C LYS A 99 8.66 5.51 12.82
N ALA A 100 8.10 4.98 13.90
CA ALA A 100 7.27 3.79 13.82
C ALA A 100 5.89 4.15 13.26
N ILE A 101 5.50 3.50 12.17
CA ILE A 101 4.17 3.63 11.59
C ILE A 101 3.49 2.27 11.51
N GLY A 102 2.18 2.30 11.68
CA GLY A 102 1.35 1.15 11.41
C GLY A 102 1.04 1.03 9.91
N ALA A 103 1.53 -0.01 9.25
CA ALA A 103 1.33 -0.17 7.81
C ALA A 103 1.17 -1.61 7.33
N SER A 104 0.57 -1.73 6.15
CA SER A 104 0.46 -2.93 5.33
C SER A 104 1.24 -2.77 4.04
N PHE A 105 1.60 -3.89 3.41
CA PHE A 105 2.16 -3.88 2.06
C PHE A 105 1.06 -4.12 1.03
N VAL A 106 1.00 -3.26 0.03
CA VAL A 106 0.04 -3.34 -1.09
C VAL A 106 0.83 -3.49 -2.38
N LEU A 107 0.37 -4.38 -3.27
CA LEU A 107 1.03 -4.60 -4.55
C LEU A 107 0.98 -3.33 -5.41
N ALA A 108 2.13 -2.92 -5.94
CA ALA A 108 2.23 -1.79 -6.86
C ALA A 108 1.39 -2.02 -8.12
N THR A 109 1.27 -3.26 -8.59
CA THR A 109 0.41 -3.61 -9.73
C THR A 109 -1.05 -3.25 -9.51
N PHE A 110 -1.57 -3.31 -8.27
CA PHE A 110 -2.94 -2.90 -7.99
C PHE A 110 -3.10 -1.37 -8.08
N ILE A 111 -2.24 -0.62 -7.39
CA ILE A 111 -2.32 0.85 -7.34
C ILE A 111 -1.98 1.45 -8.71
N ASP A 112 -0.85 1.06 -9.30
CA ASP A 112 -0.39 1.61 -10.58
C ASP A 112 -1.38 1.33 -11.71
N HIS A 113 -2.04 0.15 -11.72
CA HIS A 113 -3.09 -0.16 -12.68
C HIS A 113 -4.35 0.68 -12.46
N ALA A 114 -4.78 0.87 -11.21
CA ALA A 114 -5.90 1.76 -10.87
C ALA A 114 -5.65 3.19 -11.36
N LEU A 115 -4.42 3.69 -11.22
CA LEU A 115 -4.03 5.03 -11.69
C LEU A 115 -3.96 5.12 -13.21
N SER A 116 -3.46 4.07 -13.88
CA SER A 116 -3.40 4.02 -15.34
C SER A 116 -4.79 4.03 -15.97
N LEU A 117 -5.73 3.26 -15.42
CA LEU A 117 -7.10 3.19 -15.95
C LEU A 117 -7.96 4.40 -15.56
N TYR A 118 -7.88 4.81 -14.30
CA TYR A 118 -8.86 5.73 -13.70
C TYR A 118 -8.24 7.00 -13.12
N GLY A 119 -6.92 7.07 -13.00
CA GLY A 119 -6.18 8.24 -12.49
C GLY A 119 -5.84 9.29 -13.53
N GLY A 120 -5.90 8.97 -14.83
CA GLY A 120 -5.53 9.89 -15.91
C GLY A 120 -4.03 10.12 -16.04
N GLY A 121 -3.20 9.29 -15.39
CA GLY A 121 -1.74 9.30 -15.53
C GLY A 121 -1.26 8.24 -16.51
N GLU A 122 -0.24 8.57 -17.32
CA GLU A 122 0.34 7.65 -18.31
C GLU A 122 1.38 6.68 -17.74
N ARG A 123 1.81 6.85 -16.49
CA ARG A 123 2.95 6.11 -15.93
C ARG A 123 2.74 5.70 -14.47
N PRO A 124 3.36 4.57 -14.04
CA PRO A 124 3.47 4.22 -12.62
C PRO A 124 4.06 5.39 -11.82
N LEU A 125 3.66 5.52 -10.55
CA LEU A 125 4.28 6.53 -9.70
C LEU A 125 5.77 6.21 -9.51
N PRO A 126 6.62 7.26 -9.42
CA PRO A 126 8.01 7.08 -9.02
C PRO A 126 8.09 6.54 -7.59
N LEU A 127 9.28 6.14 -7.16
CA LEU A 127 9.49 5.85 -5.74
C LEU A 127 9.22 7.11 -4.91
N SER A 128 8.56 6.96 -3.76
CA SER A 128 8.44 8.05 -2.80
C SER A 128 9.80 8.39 -2.20
N GLY A 129 9.87 9.48 -1.43
CA GLY A 129 10.99 9.73 -0.52
C GLY A 129 10.94 8.91 0.77
N LEU A 130 10.02 7.94 0.94
CA LEU A 130 9.92 7.13 2.15
C LEU A 130 10.73 5.84 2.00
N ARG A 131 11.50 5.48 3.02
CA ARG A 131 12.24 4.21 3.11
C ARG A 131 11.95 3.51 4.44
N ILE A 132 12.14 2.21 4.46
CA ILE A 132 12.06 1.38 5.66
C ILE A 132 13.44 1.39 6.33
N ALA A 133 13.50 1.52 7.65
CA ALA A 133 14.77 1.45 8.38
C ALA A 133 15.48 0.11 8.11
N ALA A 134 16.79 0.11 7.86
CA ALA A 134 17.50 -1.11 7.47
C ALA A 134 17.38 -2.23 8.51
N GLY A 135 17.36 -1.87 9.81
CA GLY A 135 17.16 -2.82 10.91
C GLY A 135 15.81 -3.57 10.91
N GLU A 136 14.83 -3.15 10.09
CA GLU A 136 13.55 -3.88 9.95
C GLU A 136 13.65 -5.07 8.97
N ARG A 137 14.74 -5.17 8.19
CA ARG A 137 14.85 -6.14 7.09
C ARG A 137 14.69 -7.58 7.58
N GLU A 138 15.41 -7.97 8.63
CA GLU A 138 15.35 -9.33 9.17
C GLU A 138 13.97 -9.65 9.76
N ALA A 139 13.35 -8.67 10.42
CA ALA A 139 12.01 -8.82 11.00
C ALA A 139 10.92 -8.97 9.93
N LEU A 140 11.09 -8.33 8.77
CA LEU A 140 10.15 -8.38 7.66
C LEU A 140 10.37 -9.60 6.73
N ALA A 141 11.58 -10.16 6.68
CA ALA A 141 11.89 -11.28 5.77
C ALA A 141 10.91 -12.47 5.88
N PRO A 142 10.50 -12.93 7.08
CA PRO A 142 9.51 -14.01 7.20
C PRO A 142 8.13 -13.66 6.63
N PHE A 143 7.73 -12.38 6.66
CA PHE A 143 6.43 -11.93 6.12
C PHE A 143 6.38 -12.06 4.59
N PHE A 144 7.51 -11.88 3.92
CA PHE A 144 7.65 -12.00 2.48
C PHE A 144 8.06 -13.41 2.02
N ALA A 145 8.19 -14.38 2.93
CA ALA A 145 8.56 -15.74 2.58
C ALA A 145 7.55 -16.35 1.58
N GLY A 146 8.06 -16.86 0.45
CA GLY A 146 7.23 -17.39 -0.63
C GLY A 146 6.54 -16.32 -1.50
N ARG A 147 6.94 -15.05 -1.39
CA ARG A 147 6.44 -13.92 -2.19
C ARG A 147 7.60 -13.09 -2.72
N THR A 148 7.29 -12.12 -3.60
CA THR A 148 8.27 -11.13 -4.04
C THR A 148 8.81 -10.36 -2.83
N PRO A 149 10.11 -10.45 -2.51
CA PRO A 149 10.66 -9.73 -1.36
C PRO A 149 10.75 -8.23 -1.65
N LEU A 150 10.91 -7.44 -0.58
CA LEU A 150 11.28 -6.03 -0.69
C LEU A 150 12.66 -5.90 -1.33
N GLN A 151 12.79 -5.00 -2.30
CA GLN A 151 14.07 -4.69 -2.93
C GLN A 151 14.96 -3.85 -2.02
N ASP A 152 16.28 -3.87 -2.26
CA ASP A 152 17.23 -3.12 -1.43
C ASP A 152 16.95 -1.63 -1.36
N LEU A 153 16.46 -1.07 -2.46
CA LEU A 153 16.07 0.34 -2.57
C LEU A 153 14.88 0.73 -1.66
N ALA A 154 14.14 -0.24 -1.10
CA ALA A 154 13.09 0.02 -0.11
C ALA A 154 13.65 0.40 1.26
N PHE A 155 14.93 0.13 1.51
CA PHE A 155 15.56 0.29 2.82
C PHE A 155 16.56 1.45 2.83
N ALA A 156 16.65 2.17 3.95
CA ALA A 156 17.68 3.17 4.20
C ALA A 156 17.84 3.44 5.71
N GLY A 157 18.98 4.02 6.09
CA GLY A 157 19.31 4.34 7.48
C GLY A 157 19.68 3.09 8.29
N ASP A 158 20.72 3.20 9.11
CA ASP A 158 21.14 2.16 10.07
C ASP A 158 20.41 2.30 11.41
#